data_AF-A0A2P7B0K0-F1
#
_entry.id   AF-A0A2P7B0K0-F1
#
_cell.length_a   1.000
_cell.length_b   1.000
_cell.length_c   1.000
_cell.angle_alpha   90.00
_cell.angle_beta   90.00
_cell.angle_gamma   90.00
#
_symmetry.space_group_name_H-M   'P 1'
#
loop_
_entity.id
_entity.type
_entity.pdbx_description
1 polymer ?
#
loop_
_entity_poly.entity_id
_entity_poly.type
_entity_poly.pdbx_seq_one_letter_code
_entity_poly.pdbx_strand_id
1 'polypeptide(L)'
;MTYAQISQADFLKGGLYTEVLGCWTHISDFSGDVKDAIFGRSDDVAPDYYTPIAKGKEWLFELTCKHQPRTGALLMAGGPLFVRVKRRSDGGLPALHMGLEVRDKVVLISRDFWGDNPSDPDYQANIDRITAFLTKRDGKPNHAEQRQLSLPLPIREAYYTRFDGMDIPDDEVVGIYSRFLPYPVGRPWQSWDGYLKNFRGYKKRYIPWLEDRLGIVPTPFDRKYAYISFMMFMAAGPNPAGREGDVFFVKNADGMQDGVIYHIKDAHIENMRILSEPAEAIDRYCEHVLLEREGRFDFLPYTSEM
;
A
#
# COMPACT_ATOMS: atom_id res chain seq x y z
N MET A 1 13.54 -5.25 19.69
CA MET A 1 14.11 -5.59 18.37
C MET A 1 14.14 -4.30 17.58
N THR A 2 15.33 -3.81 17.22
CA THR A 2 15.51 -2.63 16.36
C THR A 2 15.39 -3.10 14.92
N TYR A 3 14.50 -2.45 14.16
CA TYR A 3 14.37 -2.73 12.72
C TYR A 3 15.51 -2.05 11.99
N ALA A 4 16.06 -2.71 10.97
CA ALA A 4 16.99 -2.05 10.06
C ALA A 4 16.27 -0.90 9.36
N GLN A 5 16.97 0.22 9.19
CA GLN A 5 16.47 1.41 8.52
C GLN A 5 17.63 2.09 7.81
N ILE A 6 17.31 2.83 6.76
CA ILE A 6 18.29 3.52 5.93
C ILE A 6 18.03 5.02 5.93
N SER A 7 19.09 5.80 6.12
CA SER A 7 19.04 7.26 6.01
C SER A 7 18.82 7.68 4.56
N GLN A 8 18.38 8.93 4.32
CA GLN A 8 18.29 9.42 2.94
C GLN A 8 19.64 9.42 2.24
N ALA A 9 20.71 9.78 2.95
CA ALA A 9 22.07 9.80 2.40
C ALA A 9 22.50 8.43 1.91
N ASP A 10 22.30 7.38 2.71
CA ASP A 10 22.64 6.00 2.35
C ASP A 10 21.74 5.49 1.22
N PHE A 11 20.45 5.81 1.27
CA PHE A 11 19.47 5.40 0.25
C PHE A 11 19.80 5.98 -1.14
N LEU A 12 20.32 7.20 -1.19
CA LEU A 12 20.72 7.91 -2.41
C LEU A 12 22.13 7.55 -2.89
N LYS A 13 23.01 7.08 -2.00
CA LYS A 13 24.35 6.61 -2.39
C LYS A 13 24.29 5.37 -3.29
N GLY A 14 23.24 4.56 -3.14
CA GLY A 14 23.13 3.27 -3.83
C GLY A 14 24.05 2.22 -3.21
N GLY A 15 24.16 1.08 -3.90
CA GLY A 15 24.85 -0.09 -3.39
C GLY A 15 25.47 -0.92 -4.51
N LEU A 16 26.06 -2.06 -4.17
CA LEU A 16 26.77 -2.93 -5.12
C LEU A 16 25.92 -3.33 -6.33
N TYR A 17 24.59 -3.40 -6.15
CA TYR A 17 23.62 -3.80 -7.16
C TYR A 17 22.65 -2.67 -7.59
N THR A 18 22.88 -1.44 -7.12
CA THR A 18 21.99 -0.31 -7.35
C THR A 18 22.79 0.92 -7.79
N GLU A 19 22.75 1.20 -9.09
CA GLU A 19 23.25 2.45 -9.66
C GLU A 19 22.17 3.54 -9.57
N VAL A 20 22.41 4.52 -8.70
CA VAL A 20 21.59 5.73 -8.59
C VAL A 20 22.08 6.74 -9.61
N LEU A 21 21.20 7.15 -10.51
CA LEU A 21 21.47 8.13 -11.56
C LEU A 21 21.25 9.56 -11.08
N GLY A 22 20.44 9.75 -10.04
CA GLY A 22 20.18 11.06 -9.47
C GLY A 22 19.10 11.08 -8.41
N CYS A 23 18.87 12.29 -7.90
CA CYS A 23 17.84 12.62 -6.92
C CYS A 23 17.11 13.86 -7.43
N TRP A 24 15.85 13.71 -7.83
CA TRP A 24 15.03 14.82 -8.31
C TRP A 24 14.27 15.45 -7.15
N THR A 25 14.28 16.76 -7.09
CA THR A 25 13.60 17.56 -6.05
C THR A 25 12.76 18.69 -6.64
N HIS A 26 12.90 18.93 -7.94
CA HIS A 26 12.17 19.96 -8.68
C HIS A 26 11.59 19.43 -9.99
N ILE A 27 10.52 20.07 -10.47
CA ILE A 27 9.85 19.71 -11.74
C ILE A 27 10.73 19.85 -12.98
N SER A 28 11.80 20.64 -12.89
CA SER A 28 12.82 20.83 -13.92
C SER A 28 13.71 19.60 -14.11
N ASP A 29 13.79 18.74 -13.09
CA ASP A 29 14.66 17.57 -13.11
C ASP A 29 14.07 16.42 -13.95
N PHE A 30 12.76 16.44 -14.18
CA PHE A 30 12.04 15.48 -15.02
C PHE A 30 12.28 15.80 -16.50
N SER A 31 12.91 14.88 -17.22
CA SER A 31 13.12 14.98 -18.67
C SER A 31 11.80 14.93 -19.45
N GLY A 32 11.84 15.35 -20.72
CA GLY A 32 10.70 15.25 -21.64
C GLY A 32 10.18 13.81 -21.73
N ASP A 33 11.06 12.86 -22.00
CA ASP A 33 10.70 11.43 -22.14
C ASP A 33 10.02 10.86 -20.88
N VAL A 34 10.50 11.23 -19.69
CA VAL A 34 9.87 10.78 -18.42
C VAL A 34 8.50 11.41 -18.24
N LYS A 35 8.32 12.69 -18.59
CA LYS A 35 7.00 13.35 -18.54
C LYS A 35 6.04 12.71 -19.53
N ASP A 36 6.51 12.40 -20.73
CA ASP A 36 5.69 11.75 -21.74
C ASP A 36 5.27 10.34 -21.28
N ALA A 37 6.14 9.59 -20.60
CA ALA A 37 5.80 8.30 -20.01
C ALA A 37 4.86 8.38 -18.79
N ILE A 38 4.91 9.46 -18.02
CA ILE A 38 3.96 9.71 -16.93
C ILE A 38 2.57 10.01 -17.50
N PHE A 39 2.48 10.89 -18.49
CA PHE A 39 1.21 11.39 -19.02
C PHE A 39 0.67 10.60 -20.24
N GLY A 40 1.17 9.37 -20.45
CA GLY A 40 0.66 8.46 -21.49
C GLY A 40 0.88 8.93 -22.93
N ARG A 41 1.95 9.68 -23.18
CA ARG A 41 2.37 10.17 -24.51
C ARG A 41 3.50 9.34 -25.14
N SER A 42 3.90 8.24 -24.49
CA SER A 42 4.86 7.25 -24.98
C SER A 42 4.37 5.82 -24.77
N ASP A 43 5.04 4.85 -25.39
CA ASP A 43 4.80 3.42 -25.16
C ASP A 43 5.33 2.95 -23.79
N ASP A 44 6.31 3.66 -23.23
CA ASP A 44 6.78 3.45 -21.86
C ASP A 44 5.81 4.08 -20.83
N VAL A 45 5.83 3.52 -19.62
CA VAL A 45 5.02 3.99 -18.48
C VAL A 45 5.89 4.28 -17.27
N ALA A 46 5.57 5.35 -16.55
CA ALA A 46 6.24 5.73 -15.32
C ALA A 46 5.23 6.20 -14.25
N PRO A 47 5.42 5.87 -12.96
CA PRO A 47 4.56 6.37 -11.89
C PRO A 47 4.49 7.90 -11.86
N ASP A 48 3.35 8.47 -11.50
CA ASP A 48 3.16 9.92 -11.46
C ASP A 48 3.79 10.56 -10.21
N TYR A 49 5.12 10.66 -10.20
CA TYR A 49 5.84 11.45 -9.19
C TYR A 49 6.02 12.91 -9.58
N TYR A 50 5.63 13.30 -10.81
CA TYR A 50 5.65 14.70 -11.22
C TYR A 50 4.62 15.51 -10.44
N THR A 51 3.38 15.02 -10.32
CA THR A 51 2.30 15.76 -9.65
C THR A 51 2.61 16.08 -8.18
N PRO A 52 3.07 15.14 -7.33
CA PRO A 52 3.47 15.45 -5.96
C PRO A 52 4.62 16.45 -5.88
N ILE A 53 5.65 16.34 -6.72
CA ILE A 53 6.77 17.30 -6.74
C ILE A 53 6.30 18.69 -7.18
N ALA A 54 5.36 18.77 -8.13
CA ALA A 54 4.80 20.04 -8.60
C ALA A 54 3.90 20.72 -7.57
N LYS A 55 3.11 19.94 -6.82
CA LYS A 55 2.13 20.46 -5.85
C LYS A 55 2.66 20.59 -4.41
N GLY A 56 3.77 19.93 -4.10
CA GLY A 56 4.38 19.94 -2.77
C GLY A 56 3.79 18.92 -1.80
N LYS A 57 4.49 18.74 -0.67
CA LYS A 57 4.11 17.76 0.36
C LYS A 57 2.86 18.17 1.13
N GLU A 58 2.60 19.47 1.24
CA GLU A 58 1.39 20.04 1.85
C GLU A 58 0.15 19.54 1.12
N TRP A 59 0.19 19.56 -0.22
CA TRP A 59 -0.85 18.93 -1.02
C TRP A 59 -0.82 17.41 -0.85
N LEU A 60 0.34 16.75 -0.94
CA LEU A 60 0.38 15.30 -0.85
C LEU A 60 -0.27 14.75 0.43
N PHE A 61 -0.01 15.38 1.58
CA PHE A 61 -0.40 14.90 2.90
C PHE A 61 -1.59 15.64 3.54
N GLU A 62 -2.29 16.52 2.83
CA GLU A 62 -3.46 17.24 3.37
C GLU A 62 -4.50 16.29 4.00
N LEU A 63 -4.87 15.24 3.27
CA LEU A 63 -5.84 14.25 3.72
C LEU A 63 -5.28 13.34 4.82
N THR A 64 -3.98 13.02 4.76
CA THR A 64 -3.29 12.32 5.85
C THR A 64 -3.35 13.14 7.13
N CYS A 65 -3.07 14.45 7.09
CA CYS A 65 -3.16 15.33 8.26
C CYS A 65 -4.60 15.43 8.79
N LYS A 66 -5.60 15.40 7.92
CA LYS A 66 -7.01 15.44 8.30
C LYS A 66 -7.47 14.17 9.02
N HIS A 67 -7.05 13.00 8.55
CA HIS A 67 -7.58 11.70 9.03
C HIS A 67 -6.63 10.92 9.93
N GLN A 68 -5.34 11.25 9.92
CA GLN A 68 -4.24 10.59 10.61
C GLN A 68 -3.29 11.68 11.15
N PRO A 69 -3.77 12.56 12.05
CA PRO A 69 -3.07 13.79 12.41
C PRO A 69 -1.69 13.56 13.04
N ARG A 70 -1.47 12.45 13.76
CA ARG A 70 -0.15 12.15 14.36
C ARG A 70 0.86 11.77 13.31
N THR A 71 0.44 10.90 12.39
CA THR A 71 1.24 10.47 11.24
C THR A 71 1.51 11.63 10.30
N GLY A 72 0.48 12.38 9.95
CA GLY A 72 0.58 13.58 9.11
C GLY A 72 1.54 14.61 9.68
N ALA A 73 1.49 14.88 10.99
CA ALA A 73 2.42 15.80 11.64
C ALA A 73 3.89 15.38 11.48
N LEU A 74 4.20 14.08 11.61
CA LEU A 74 5.55 13.55 11.44
C LEU A 74 6.03 13.66 9.98
N LEU A 75 5.16 13.37 9.02
CA LEU A 75 5.47 13.51 7.58
C LEU A 75 5.70 14.98 7.20
N MET A 76 4.87 15.89 7.72
CA MET A 76 5.02 17.32 7.48
C MET A 76 6.28 17.90 8.11
N ALA A 77 6.66 17.42 9.31
CA ALA A 77 7.90 17.81 9.97
C ALA A 77 9.17 17.20 9.35
N GLY A 78 9.02 16.15 8.52
CA GLY A 78 10.11 15.53 7.79
C GLY A 78 10.73 16.44 6.73
N GLY A 79 11.73 15.89 6.03
CA GLY A 79 12.43 16.56 4.94
C GLY A 79 11.54 16.91 3.73
N PRO A 80 12.12 17.53 2.70
CA PRO A 80 11.43 17.74 1.43
C PRO A 80 11.18 16.40 0.72
N LEU A 81 10.19 16.39 -0.19
CA LEU A 81 10.01 15.25 -1.10
C LEU A 81 11.21 15.15 -2.05
N PHE A 82 11.60 13.92 -2.34
CA PHE A 82 12.57 13.60 -3.37
C PHE A 82 12.11 12.41 -4.20
N VAL A 83 12.64 12.29 -5.42
CA VAL A 83 12.52 11.09 -6.26
C VAL A 83 13.92 10.55 -6.53
N ARG A 84 14.19 9.34 -6.02
CA ARG A 84 15.40 8.60 -6.36
C ARG A 84 15.25 7.98 -7.74
N VAL A 85 16.26 8.19 -8.57
CA VAL A 85 16.32 7.73 -9.96
C VAL A 85 17.34 6.61 -10.05
N LYS A 86 16.91 5.40 -10.39
CA LYS A 86 17.75 4.21 -10.44
C LYS A 86 17.84 3.68 -11.87
N ARG A 87 19.03 3.29 -12.32
CA ARG A 87 19.18 2.59 -13.61
C ARG A 87 18.46 1.25 -13.55
N ARG A 88 17.64 0.96 -14.56
CA ARG A 88 17.08 -0.39 -14.76
C ARG A 88 18.08 -1.28 -15.49
N SER A 89 18.11 -2.56 -15.14
CA SER A 89 18.97 -3.56 -15.78
C SER A 89 18.57 -3.89 -17.22
N ASP A 90 17.31 -3.65 -17.60
CA ASP A 90 16.77 -3.88 -18.94
C ASP A 90 17.03 -2.72 -19.92
N GLY A 91 17.65 -1.63 -19.46
CA GLY A 91 17.94 -0.45 -20.27
C GLY A 91 16.74 0.44 -20.59
N GLY A 92 15.55 0.15 -20.03
CA GLY A 92 14.36 1.00 -20.16
C GLY A 92 14.44 2.28 -19.33
N LEU A 93 13.33 3.02 -19.25
CA LEU A 93 13.24 4.23 -18.42
C LEU A 93 13.71 3.99 -16.98
N PRO A 94 14.39 4.93 -16.33
CA PRO A 94 14.86 4.74 -14.96
C PRO A 94 13.74 4.32 -14.00
N ALA A 95 14.06 3.44 -13.05
CA ALA A 95 13.15 3.11 -11.96
C ALA A 95 13.11 4.29 -10.97
N LEU A 96 11.91 4.71 -10.59
CA LEU A 96 11.68 5.87 -9.75
C LEU A 96 11.14 5.45 -8.38
N HIS A 97 11.64 6.06 -7.31
CA HIS A 97 11.09 5.90 -5.96
C HIS A 97 10.95 7.26 -5.29
N MET A 98 9.74 7.64 -4.90
CA MET A 98 9.50 8.89 -4.18
C MET A 98 9.54 8.66 -2.66
N GLY A 99 10.06 9.63 -1.92
CA GLY A 99 10.07 9.58 -0.47
C GLY A 99 10.45 10.89 0.18
N LEU A 100 10.62 10.84 1.50
CA LEU A 100 11.13 11.91 2.33
C LEU A 100 11.85 11.32 3.55
N GLU A 101 12.71 12.10 4.18
CA GLU A 101 13.35 11.72 5.44
C GLU A 101 12.49 12.10 6.65
N VAL A 102 12.28 11.16 7.57
CA VAL A 102 11.54 11.38 8.81
C VAL A 102 12.35 10.81 9.97
N ARG A 103 13.09 11.68 10.69
CA ARG A 103 14.01 11.28 11.78
C ARG A 103 15.06 10.27 11.31
N ASP A 104 15.93 10.72 10.40
CA ASP A 104 17.09 9.97 9.89
C ASP A 104 16.77 8.64 9.19
N LYS A 105 15.53 8.46 8.74
CA LYS A 105 15.09 7.31 7.95
C LYS A 105 14.25 7.75 6.76
N VAL A 106 14.37 7.03 5.66
CA VAL A 106 13.51 7.22 4.49
C VAL A 106 12.14 6.62 4.75
N VAL A 107 11.10 7.40 4.45
CA VAL A 107 9.74 6.91 4.24
C VAL A 107 9.45 7.02 2.75
N LEU A 108 9.22 5.88 2.12
CA LEU A 108 8.82 5.81 0.72
C LEU A 108 7.32 6.03 0.61
N ILE A 109 6.96 6.82 -0.39
CA ILE A 109 5.59 7.18 -0.70
C ILE A 109 5.33 6.71 -2.12
N SER A 110 4.60 5.62 -2.25
CA SER A 110 4.25 5.08 -3.57
C SER A 110 3.10 5.90 -4.16
N ARG A 111 3.02 5.97 -5.48
CA ARG A 111 1.91 6.59 -6.21
C ARG A 111 1.75 5.83 -7.51
N ASP A 112 0.51 5.66 -7.94
CA ASP A 112 0.22 4.91 -9.17
C ASP A 112 0.45 5.78 -10.41
N PHE A 113 0.25 5.21 -11.59
CA PHE A 113 0.32 5.94 -12.85
C PHE A 113 -0.72 7.07 -12.91
N TRP A 114 -0.46 8.07 -13.76
CA TRP A 114 -1.41 9.15 -13.99
C TRP A 114 -2.77 8.58 -14.44
N GLY A 115 -3.84 9.02 -13.78
CA GLY A 115 -5.21 8.56 -14.05
C GLY A 115 -5.60 7.26 -13.34
N ASP A 116 -4.67 6.64 -12.60
CA ASP A 116 -4.94 5.50 -11.72
C ASP A 116 -5.08 5.92 -10.24
N ASN A 117 -4.84 7.20 -9.90
CA ASN A 117 -5.02 7.69 -8.53
C ASN A 117 -6.40 8.37 -8.35
N PRO A 118 -7.13 8.16 -7.24
CA PRO A 118 -8.44 8.77 -7.04
C PRO A 118 -8.48 10.31 -7.06
N SER A 119 -7.34 10.97 -6.82
CA SER A 119 -7.22 12.42 -6.93
C SER A 119 -7.08 12.96 -8.36
N ASP A 120 -6.91 12.08 -9.35
CA ASP A 120 -6.58 12.47 -10.70
C ASP A 120 -7.86 12.85 -11.49
N PRO A 121 -7.82 13.89 -12.34
CA PRO A 121 -9.02 14.37 -13.04
C PRO A 121 -9.70 13.33 -13.93
N ASP A 122 -8.95 12.38 -14.47
CA ASP A 122 -9.37 11.33 -15.40
C ASP A 122 -9.59 9.97 -14.74
N TYR A 123 -9.49 9.89 -13.41
CA TYR A 123 -9.64 8.63 -12.66
C TYR A 123 -10.89 7.85 -13.03
N GLN A 124 -12.07 8.50 -12.99
CA GLN A 124 -13.34 7.85 -13.30
C GLN A 124 -13.40 7.40 -14.77
N ALA A 125 -12.93 8.24 -15.69
CA ALA A 125 -12.92 7.91 -17.12
C ALA A 125 -12.03 6.68 -17.40
N ASN A 126 -10.92 6.56 -16.69
CA ASN A 126 -10.04 5.41 -16.79
C ASN A 126 -10.67 4.13 -16.20
N ILE A 127 -11.35 4.22 -15.05
CA ILE A 127 -12.14 3.12 -14.49
C ILE A 127 -13.22 2.63 -15.46
N ASP A 128 -13.94 3.55 -16.09
CA ASP A 128 -14.99 3.23 -17.06
C ASP A 128 -14.39 2.52 -18.30
N ARG A 129 -13.23 2.99 -18.77
CA ARG A 129 -12.48 2.39 -19.87
C ARG A 129 -12.04 0.95 -19.56
N ILE A 130 -11.47 0.72 -18.38
CA ILE A 130 -11.02 -0.61 -17.95
C ILE A 130 -12.23 -1.55 -17.81
N THR A 131 -13.30 -1.07 -17.17
CA THR A 131 -14.58 -1.80 -17.01
C THR A 131 -15.13 -2.23 -18.38
N ALA A 132 -15.17 -1.33 -19.36
CA ALA A 132 -15.63 -1.63 -20.72
C ALA A 132 -14.72 -2.66 -21.42
N PHE A 133 -13.41 -2.55 -21.27
CA PHE A 133 -12.46 -3.52 -21.82
C PHE A 133 -12.64 -4.92 -21.21
N LEU A 134 -12.71 -5.01 -19.89
CA LEU A 134 -12.92 -6.28 -19.16
C LEU A 134 -14.25 -6.92 -19.56
N THR A 135 -15.32 -6.13 -19.61
CA THR A 135 -16.65 -6.58 -20.05
C THR A 135 -16.61 -7.14 -21.47
N LYS A 136 -15.94 -6.45 -22.40
CA LYS A 136 -15.77 -6.90 -23.79
C LYS A 136 -14.95 -8.18 -23.86
N ARG A 137 -13.83 -8.27 -23.14
CA ARG A 137 -12.92 -9.42 -23.11
C ARG A 137 -13.61 -10.67 -22.58
N ASP A 138 -14.39 -10.53 -21.50
CA ASP A 138 -14.97 -11.66 -20.77
C ASP A 138 -16.38 -12.02 -21.26
N GLY A 139 -16.97 -11.22 -22.14
CA GLY A 139 -18.29 -11.47 -22.74
C GLY A 139 -19.46 -11.33 -21.76
N LYS A 140 -19.24 -10.71 -20.60
CA LYS A 140 -20.22 -10.49 -19.51
C LYS A 140 -19.85 -9.22 -18.74
N PRO A 141 -20.79 -8.58 -18.02
CA PRO A 141 -20.47 -7.44 -17.16
C PRO A 141 -19.30 -7.76 -16.21
N ASN A 142 -18.28 -6.92 -16.24
CA ASN A 142 -17.11 -7.00 -15.36
C ASN A 142 -16.64 -5.57 -15.01
N HIS A 143 -16.06 -5.40 -13.83
CA HIS A 143 -15.70 -4.10 -13.26
C HIS A 143 -14.21 -4.04 -12.93
N ALA A 144 -13.63 -2.84 -13.05
CA ALA A 144 -12.30 -2.58 -12.51
C ALA A 144 -12.34 -2.64 -10.98
N GLU A 145 -11.54 -3.52 -10.38
CA GLU A 145 -11.43 -3.60 -8.92
C GLU A 145 -10.72 -2.37 -8.36
N GLN A 146 -11.40 -1.64 -7.49
CA GLN A 146 -10.85 -0.45 -6.82
C GLN A 146 -10.57 -0.80 -5.37
N ARG A 147 -9.36 -1.30 -5.08
CA ARG A 147 -9.03 -1.91 -3.78
C ARG A 147 -9.22 -0.97 -2.59
N GLN A 148 -8.93 0.30 -2.79
CA GLN A 148 -9.05 1.34 -1.77
C GLN A 148 -10.50 1.57 -1.32
N LEU A 149 -11.51 1.18 -2.10
CA LEU A 149 -12.91 1.22 -1.69
C LEU A 149 -13.25 0.17 -0.62
N SER A 150 -12.40 -0.84 -0.43
CA SER A 150 -12.54 -1.85 0.62
C SER A 150 -12.22 -1.30 2.02
N LEU A 151 -11.65 -0.09 2.10
CA LEU A 151 -11.20 0.53 3.35
C LEU A 151 -12.21 1.57 3.84
N PRO A 152 -12.28 1.81 5.17
CA PRO A 152 -13.00 2.95 5.71
C PRO A 152 -12.54 4.27 5.06
N LEU A 153 -13.48 5.20 4.83
CA LEU A 153 -13.20 6.49 4.20
C LEU A 153 -11.98 7.21 4.79
N PRO A 154 -11.78 7.30 6.13
CA PRO A 154 -10.61 7.97 6.69
C PRO A 154 -9.27 7.34 6.27
N ILE A 155 -9.21 6.02 6.15
CA ILE A 155 -7.99 5.30 5.75
C ILE A 155 -7.75 5.46 4.25
N ARG A 156 -8.81 5.36 3.45
CA ARG A 156 -8.76 5.58 2.00
C ARG A 156 -8.28 7.00 1.66
N GLU A 157 -8.83 8.02 2.33
CA GLU A 157 -8.42 9.41 2.10
C GLU A 157 -6.98 9.66 2.56
N ALA A 158 -6.58 9.09 3.71
CA ALA A 158 -5.25 9.31 4.26
C ALA A 158 -4.11 8.69 3.45
N TYR A 159 -4.32 7.53 2.81
CA TYR A 159 -3.24 6.72 2.25
C TYR A 159 -3.41 6.29 0.80
N TYR A 160 -4.60 6.43 0.21
CA TYR A 160 -4.92 5.84 -1.11
C TYR A 160 -5.62 6.81 -2.08
N THR A 161 -5.59 8.11 -1.79
CA THR A 161 -6.24 9.13 -2.63
C THR A 161 -5.23 9.96 -3.42
N ARG A 162 -4.24 10.56 -2.76
CA ARG A 162 -3.18 11.38 -3.40
C ARG A 162 -1.86 10.62 -3.57
N PHE A 163 -1.76 9.46 -2.97
CA PHE A 163 -0.66 8.52 -3.11
C PHE A 163 -1.22 7.12 -2.79
N ASP A 164 -0.39 6.10 -2.91
CA ASP A 164 -0.76 4.70 -2.77
C ASP A 164 0.12 4.04 -1.70
N GLY A 165 -0.24 4.22 -0.43
CA GLY A 165 0.45 3.60 0.71
C GLY A 165 1.88 4.11 0.95
N MET A 166 2.51 3.54 1.98
CA MET A 166 3.87 3.91 2.39
C MET A 166 4.64 2.68 2.85
N ASP A 167 5.96 2.80 2.82
CA ASP A 167 6.86 1.80 3.37
C ASP A 167 8.18 2.40 3.85
N ILE A 168 8.83 1.70 4.77
CA ILE A 168 10.16 2.08 5.29
C ILE A 168 11.13 1.00 4.83
N PRO A 169 12.03 1.29 3.87
CA PRO A 169 13.00 0.32 3.40
C PRO A 169 14.02 -0.02 4.50
N ASP A 170 14.39 -1.29 4.56
CA ASP A 170 15.42 -1.82 5.44
C ASP A 170 16.83 -1.76 4.81
N ASP A 171 16.91 -1.64 3.48
CA ASP A 171 18.13 -1.47 2.70
C ASP A 171 17.96 -0.51 1.50
N GLU A 172 19.03 -0.28 0.73
CA GLU A 172 18.99 0.55 -0.47
C GLU A 172 18.30 -0.13 -1.66
N VAL A 173 18.23 -1.46 -1.66
CA VAL A 173 17.64 -2.31 -2.69
C VAL A 173 16.16 -2.51 -2.38
N VAL A 174 15.38 -1.42 -2.44
CA VAL A 174 13.91 -1.40 -2.23
C VAL A 174 13.28 -2.73 -2.64
N GLY A 175 13.07 -3.57 -1.64
CA GLY A 175 12.72 -4.95 -1.81
C GLY A 175 11.26 -5.18 -1.48
N ILE A 176 10.81 -6.42 -1.66
CA ILE A 176 9.47 -6.84 -1.23
C ILE A 176 9.35 -6.97 0.30
N TYR A 177 10.36 -6.58 1.09
CA TYR A 177 10.47 -6.77 2.54
C TYR A 177 10.66 -5.48 3.36
N SER A 178 10.26 -4.31 2.83
CA SER A 178 10.21 -3.06 3.61
C SER A 178 9.23 -3.12 4.77
N ARG A 179 9.54 -2.40 5.86
CA ARG A 179 8.71 -2.30 7.07
C ARG A 179 7.40 -1.59 6.74
N PHE A 180 6.36 -2.12 7.35
CA PHE A 180 5.01 -2.07 6.86
C PHE A 180 4.19 -0.94 7.49
N LEU A 181 3.94 0.11 6.72
CA LEU A 181 2.80 1.03 6.89
C LEU A 181 1.67 0.54 5.95
N PRO A 182 0.47 1.16 5.87
CA PRO A 182 -0.56 0.72 4.90
C PRO A 182 0.06 0.50 3.50
N TYR A 183 -0.09 -0.72 2.96
CA TYR A 183 0.67 -1.15 1.78
C TYR A 183 0.28 -0.37 0.55
N PRO A 184 1.24 -0.01 -0.31
CA PRO A 184 0.93 0.32 -1.69
C PRO A 184 0.12 -0.79 -2.33
N VAL A 185 -0.94 -0.48 -3.07
CA VAL A 185 -1.72 -1.41 -3.89
C VAL A 185 -0.82 -2.11 -4.91
N GLY A 186 0.19 -1.41 -5.45
CA GLY A 186 1.21 -1.95 -6.33
C GLY A 186 2.11 -3.02 -5.67
N ARG A 187 2.24 -3.02 -4.34
CA ARG A 187 2.76 -4.15 -3.56
C ARG A 187 1.56 -5.06 -3.28
N PRO A 188 1.38 -6.15 -4.05
CA PRO A 188 0.10 -6.82 -4.12
C PRO A 188 -0.40 -7.18 -2.72
N TRP A 189 -1.56 -6.63 -2.36
CA TRP A 189 -2.26 -7.05 -1.16
C TRP A 189 -2.39 -8.56 -1.21
N GLN A 190 -1.96 -9.23 -0.14
CA GLN A 190 -1.85 -10.68 -0.15
C GLN A 190 -3.24 -11.28 0.08
N SER A 191 -3.67 -12.16 -0.81
CA SER A 191 -4.94 -12.87 -0.61
C SER A 191 -4.89 -13.77 0.61
N TRP A 192 -6.06 -14.09 1.15
CA TRP A 192 -6.23 -15.06 2.24
C TRP A 192 -5.59 -16.41 1.92
N ASP A 193 -5.77 -16.95 0.72
CA ASP A 193 -5.11 -18.19 0.29
C ASP A 193 -3.57 -18.02 0.29
N GLY A 194 -3.08 -16.87 -0.16
CA GLY A 194 -1.66 -16.52 -0.12
C GLY A 194 -1.09 -16.53 1.30
N TYR A 195 -1.79 -15.90 2.25
CA TYR A 195 -1.41 -15.85 3.66
C TYR A 195 -1.45 -17.25 4.31
N LEU A 196 -2.51 -18.02 4.02
CA LEU A 196 -2.74 -19.30 4.67
C LEU A 196 -1.84 -20.44 4.17
N LYS A 197 -1.13 -20.29 3.06
CA LYS A 197 -0.19 -21.32 2.53
C LYS A 197 0.84 -21.78 3.55
N ASN A 198 1.16 -20.95 4.54
CA ASN A 198 2.10 -21.26 5.61
C ASN A 198 1.49 -22.10 6.75
N PHE A 199 0.19 -22.43 6.68
CA PHE A 199 -0.54 -23.12 7.73
C PHE A 199 -0.91 -24.55 7.32
N ARG A 200 -0.51 -25.51 8.14
CA ARG A 200 -0.78 -26.93 7.88
C ARG A 200 -2.28 -27.19 7.86
N GLY A 201 -2.78 -27.77 6.76
CA GLY A 201 -4.18 -28.17 6.63
C GLY A 201 -5.16 -27.02 6.44
N TYR A 202 -4.68 -25.81 6.12
CA TYR A 202 -5.50 -24.60 6.06
C TYR A 202 -6.76 -24.73 5.20
N LYS A 203 -6.66 -25.46 4.06
CA LYS A 203 -7.77 -25.67 3.13
C LYS A 203 -8.98 -26.37 3.76
N LYS A 204 -8.75 -27.21 4.77
CA LYS A 204 -9.83 -27.96 5.45
C LYS A 204 -10.31 -27.28 6.73
N ARG A 205 -9.51 -26.38 7.32
CA ARG A 205 -9.81 -25.75 8.61
C ARG A 205 -10.23 -24.29 8.45
N TYR A 206 -9.37 -23.46 7.90
CA TYR A 206 -9.54 -22.00 7.91
C TYR A 206 -10.36 -21.46 6.74
N ILE A 207 -10.37 -22.18 5.62
CA ILE A 207 -11.23 -21.88 4.48
C ILE A 207 -12.72 -22.03 4.89
N PRO A 208 -13.21 -23.20 5.36
CA PRO A 208 -14.60 -23.34 5.79
C PRO A 208 -14.98 -22.45 6.96
N TRP A 209 -14.04 -22.23 7.89
CA TRP A 209 -14.24 -21.33 9.02
C TRP A 209 -14.50 -19.89 8.57
N LEU A 210 -13.78 -19.39 7.56
CA LEU A 210 -14.00 -18.04 7.02
C LEU A 210 -15.36 -17.93 6.30
N GLU A 211 -15.74 -18.97 5.55
CA GLU A 211 -17.02 -19.02 4.84
C GLU A 211 -18.21 -18.93 5.79
N ASP A 212 -18.18 -19.68 6.89
CA ASP A 212 -19.21 -19.68 7.94
C ASP A 212 -19.38 -18.31 8.60
N ARG A 213 -18.26 -17.59 8.83
CA ARG A 213 -18.26 -16.32 9.57
C ARG A 213 -18.54 -15.09 8.72
N LEU A 214 -17.97 -15.02 7.52
CA LEU A 214 -18.04 -13.82 6.69
C LEU A 214 -19.08 -13.93 5.56
N GLY A 215 -19.74 -15.08 5.43
CA GLY A 215 -20.77 -15.30 4.41
C GLY A 215 -20.27 -15.13 2.98
N ILE A 216 -18.96 -15.29 2.73
CA ILE A 216 -18.33 -15.02 1.43
C ILE A 216 -18.64 -16.16 0.46
N VAL A 217 -19.79 -16.12 -0.23
CA VAL A 217 -19.97 -16.70 -1.59
C VAL A 217 -21.14 -15.97 -2.30
N PRO A 218 -20.98 -15.51 -3.56
CA PRO A 218 -21.16 -16.43 -4.67
C PRO A 218 -19.84 -16.73 -5.38
N THR A 219 -19.76 -17.97 -5.79
CA THR A 219 -18.64 -18.67 -6.44
C THR A 219 -17.80 -17.73 -7.30
N PRO A 220 -16.46 -17.71 -7.15
CA PRO A 220 -15.66 -17.27 -8.26
C PRO A 220 -16.02 -18.17 -9.44
N PHE A 221 -15.97 -17.61 -10.65
CA PHE A 221 -16.14 -18.32 -11.93
C PHE A 221 -15.30 -19.62 -12.03
N ASP A 222 -14.33 -19.78 -11.13
CA ASP A 222 -13.53 -20.97 -10.90
C ASP A 222 -13.18 -21.08 -9.39
N ARG A 223 -13.49 -22.22 -8.75
CA ARG A 223 -13.14 -22.52 -7.34
C ARG A 223 -11.66 -22.33 -7.03
N LYS A 224 -10.79 -22.31 -8.05
CA LYS A 224 -9.35 -22.02 -7.96
C LYS A 224 -9.03 -20.61 -7.44
N TYR A 225 -9.94 -19.64 -7.56
CA TYR A 225 -9.75 -18.25 -7.12
C TYR A 225 -10.54 -17.87 -5.87
N ALA A 226 -11.03 -18.86 -5.11
CA ALA A 226 -11.69 -18.57 -3.83
C ALA A 226 -10.76 -17.75 -2.92
N TYR A 227 -11.29 -16.69 -2.31
CA TYR A 227 -10.61 -15.78 -1.37
C TYR A 227 -9.47 -14.91 -1.93
N ILE A 228 -9.37 -14.73 -3.26
CA ILE A 228 -8.59 -13.60 -3.82
C ILE A 228 -9.18 -12.25 -3.41
N SER A 229 -10.46 -12.22 -3.05
CA SER A 229 -11.18 -11.00 -2.66
C SER A 229 -11.16 -10.74 -1.15
N PHE A 230 -10.41 -11.52 -0.36
CA PHE A 230 -10.16 -11.20 1.05
C PHE A 230 -8.67 -10.92 1.20
N MET A 231 -8.33 -9.63 1.30
CA MET A 231 -6.99 -9.13 0.98
C MET A 231 -6.34 -8.48 2.19
N MET A 232 -5.11 -8.88 2.48
CA MET A 232 -4.26 -8.28 3.50
C MET A 232 -3.66 -6.99 2.98
N PHE A 233 -4.12 -5.84 3.48
CA PHE A 233 -3.63 -4.52 3.07
C PHE A 233 -2.54 -3.96 3.99
N MET A 234 -2.37 -4.56 5.17
CA MET A 234 -1.37 -4.15 6.14
C MET A 234 -0.96 -5.33 7.02
N ALA A 235 0.29 -5.33 7.46
CA ALA A 235 0.74 -6.15 8.56
C ALA A 235 1.65 -5.32 9.48
N ALA A 236 1.74 -5.72 10.74
CA ALA A 236 2.56 -5.08 11.74
C ALA A 236 3.34 -6.14 12.53
N GLY A 237 4.61 -5.88 12.82
CA GLY A 237 5.46 -6.80 13.58
C GLY A 237 6.52 -7.52 12.74
N PRO A 238 7.31 -8.39 13.37
CA PRO A 238 8.57 -8.89 12.81
C PRO A 238 8.39 -10.03 11.81
N ASN A 239 7.33 -10.84 11.93
CA ASN A 239 7.11 -11.97 11.05
C ASN A 239 5.60 -12.27 10.87
N PRO A 240 4.83 -11.30 10.33
CA PRO A 240 3.38 -11.45 10.21
C PRO A 240 2.98 -12.67 9.36
N ALA A 241 3.80 -13.05 8.38
CA ALA A 241 3.60 -14.24 7.55
C ALA A 241 3.95 -15.57 8.27
N GLY A 242 4.65 -15.52 9.41
CA GLY A 242 5.27 -16.66 10.08
C GLY A 242 4.91 -16.86 11.55
N ARG A 243 3.75 -16.32 11.97
CA ARG A 243 3.06 -16.50 13.27
C ARG A 243 3.28 -15.44 14.34
N GLU A 244 4.08 -14.42 14.10
CA GLU A 244 4.29 -13.33 15.06
C GLU A 244 4.06 -11.97 14.41
N GLY A 245 3.01 -11.27 14.85
CA GLY A 245 2.58 -10.01 14.24
C GLY A 245 1.08 -9.93 14.09
N ASP A 246 0.64 -8.76 13.64
CA ASP A 246 -0.75 -8.41 13.42
C ASP A 246 -0.97 -8.28 11.91
N VAL A 247 -2.06 -8.84 11.40
CA VAL A 247 -2.41 -8.75 9.97
C VAL A 247 -3.84 -8.24 9.81
N PHE A 248 -4.05 -7.43 8.78
CA PHE A 248 -5.29 -6.70 8.57
C PHE A 248 -5.85 -6.99 7.18
N PHE A 249 -7.04 -7.57 7.16
CA PHE A 249 -7.75 -7.98 5.95
C PHE A 249 -8.97 -7.12 5.69
N VAL A 250 -9.35 -7.00 4.42
CA VAL A 250 -10.59 -6.37 3.96
C VAL A 250 -11.24 -7.18 2.84
N LYS A 251 -12.55 -7.02 2.66
CA LYS A 251 -13.27 -7.58 1.51
C LYS A 251 -13.06 -6.69 0.30
N ASN A 252 -12.30 -7.18 -0.66
CA ASN A 252 -12.00 -6.56 -1.94
C ASN A 252 -12.67 -7.34 -3.10
N ALA A 253 -13.99 -7.28 -3.15
CA ALA A 253 -14.80 -7.75 -4.29
C ALA A 253 -15.93 -6.76 -4.54
N ASP A 254 -16.30 -6.61 -5.82
CA ASP A 254 -17.45 -5.80 -6.20
C ASP A 254 -18.72 -6.27 -5.47
N GLY A 255 -19.49 -5.30 -4.96
CA GLY A 255 -20.66 -5.54 -4.11
C GLY A 255 -20.39 -6.08 -2.70
N MET A 256 -19.12 -6.32 -2.32
CA MET A 256 -18.74 -6.87 -1.00
C MET A 256 -17.86 -5.94 -0.16
N GLN A 257 -17.41 -4.82 -0.74
CA GLN A 257 -16.61 -3.79 -0.05
C GLN A 257 -17.46 -3.10 1.02
N ASP A 258 -17.24 -3.48 2.28
CA ASP A 258 -18.01 -3.03 3.44
C ASP A 258 -17.25 -2.05 4.33
N GLY A 259 -15.98 -1.78 4.02
CA GLY A 259 -15.11 -0.92 4.84
C GLY A 259 -14.70 -1.54 6.17
N VAL A 260 -14.99 -2.83 6.42
CA VAL A 260 -14.64 -3.50 7.67
C VAL A 260 -13.21 -4.03 7.59
N ILE A 261 -12.40 -3.70 8.61
CA ILE A 261 -11.04 -4.21 8.75
C ILE A 261 -11.03 -5.36 9.75
N TYR A 262 -10.61 -6.53 9.27
CA TYR A 262 -10.49 -7.76 10.06
C TYR A 262 -9.06 -7.93 10.53
N HIS A 263 -8.86 -8.11 11.83
CA HIS A 263 -7.57 -8.17 12.50
C HIS A 263 -7.30 -9.59 13.02
N ILE A 264 -6.11 -10.10 12.75
CA ILE A 264 -5.58 -11.33 13.36
C ILE A 264 -4.28 -11.00 14.06
N LYS A 265 -4.19 -11.33 15.34
CA LYS A 265 -2.97 -11.21 16.15
C LYS A 265 -2.27 -12.56 16.29
N ASP A 266 -0.96 -12.58 16.07
CA ASP A 266 -0.06 -13.72 16.25
C ASP A 266 -0.57 -15.00 15.60
N ALA A 267 -1.15 -14.85 14.40
CA ALA A 267 -1.75 -15.92 13.61
C ALA A 267 -2.84 -16.74 14.32
N HIS A 268 -3.49 -16.18 15.34
CA HIS A 268 -4.67 -16.76 15.99
C HIS A 268 -5.91 -16.54 15.11
N ILE A 269 -5.95 -17.21 13.95
CA ILE A 269 -6.97 -17.02 12.89
C ILE A 269 -8.41 -17.15 13.42
N GLU A 270 -8.68 -18.13 14.28
CA GLU A 270 -10.02 -18.37 14.82
C GLU A 270 -10.47 -17.32 15.84
N ASN A 271 -9.52 -16.50 16.32
CA ASN A 271 -9.77 -15.31 17.15
C ASN A 271 -9.62 -14.03 16.33
N MET A 272 -10.11 -14.05 15.09
CA MET A 272 -10.21 -12.85 14.26
C MET A 272 -11.13 -11.85 14.93
N ARG A 273 -10.73 -10.58 14.91
CA ARG A 273 -11.44 -9.46 15.51
C ARG A 273 -11.75 -8.43 14.45
N ILE A 274 -12.66 -7.51 14.75
CA ILE A 274 -12.91 -6.34 13.92
C ILE A 274 -12.14 -5.16 14.52
N LEU A 275 -11.41 -4.42 13.69
CA LEU A 275 -10.79 -3.16 14.11
C LEU A 275 -11.88 -2.08 14.19
N SER A 276 -12.39 -1.82 15.39
CA SER A 276 -13.56 -0.97 15.63
C SER A 276 -13.25 0.52 15.51
N GLU A 277 -12.00 0.92 15.74
CA GLU A 277 -11.53 2.30 15.63
C GLU A 277 -10.36 2.40 14.62
N PRO A 278 -10.59 2.11 13.33
CA PRO A 278 -9.51 1.90 12.37
C PRO A 278 -8.65 3.15 12.16
N ALA A 279 -9.27 4.33 12.14
CA ALA A 279 -8.54 5.60 11.98
C ALA A 279 -7.57 5.85 13.14
N GLU A 280 -8.02 5.74 14.39
CA GLU A 280 -7.18 6.00 15.56
C GLU A 280 -6.10 4.93 15.73
N ALA A 281 -6.44 3.65 15.51
CA ALA A 281 -5.51 2.55 15.66
C ALA A 281 -4.35 2.63 14.65
N ILE A 282 -4.66 2.89 13.38
CA ILE A 282 -3.65 3.00 12.31
C ILE A 282 -2.80 4.27 12.51
N ASP A 283 -3.39 5.40 12.91
CA ASP A 283 -2.63 6.64 13.12
C ASP A 283 -1.60 6.47 14.24
N ARG A 284 -2.02 5.85 15.35
CA ARG A 284 -1.12 5.55 16.47
C ARG A 284 -0.07 4.51 16.12
N TYR A 285 -0.41 3.51 15.31
CA TYR A 285 0.56 2.53 14.84
C TYR A 285 1.63 3.18 13.95
N CYS A 286 1.21 3.96 12.96
CA CYS A 286 2.13 4.68 12.07
C CYS A 286 3.01 5.65 12.87
N GLU A 287 2.44 6.40 13.82
CA GLU A 287 3.19 7.23 14.76
C GLU A 287 4.21 6.40 15.57
N HIS A 288 3.78 5.27 16.14
CA HIS A 288 4.65 4.37 16.92
C HIS A 288 5.85 3.89 16.10
N VAL A 289 5.61 3.51 14.85
CA VAL A 289 6.66 3.06 13.92
C VAL A 289 7.61 4.20 13.54
N LEU A 290 7.07 5.37 13.18
CA LEU A 290 7.86 6.54 12.75
C LEU A 290 8.67 7.15 13.91
N LEU A 291 8.17 7.06 15.14
CA LEU A 291 8.89 7.49 16.35
C LEU A 291 9.83 6.41 16.91
N GLU A 292 9.82 5.20 16.34
CA GLU A 292 10.62 4.05 16.81
C GLU A 292 10.38 3.76 18.29
N ARG A 293 9.13 3.88 18.74
CA ARG A 293 8.77 3.52 20.11
C ARG A 293 9.10 2.06 20.36
N GLU A 294 9.60 1.78 21.56
CA GLU A 294 9.97 0.43 21.94
C GLU A 294 8.75 -0.50 22.00
N GLY A 295 9.00 -1.77 21.71
CA GLY A 295 7.96 -2.81 21.74
C GLY A 295 7.05 -2.81 20.51
N ARG A 296 6.13 -3.78 20.50
CA ARG A 296 5.07 -3.89 19.49
C ARG A 296 3.90 -3.01 19.90
N PHE A 297 3.34 -2.28 18.94
CA PHE A 297 2.07 -1.59 19.12
C PHE A 297 0.97 -2.63 19.38
N ASP A 298 0.13 -2.40 20.39
CA ASP A 298 -0.99 -3.30 20.71
C ASP A 298 -2.29 -2.78 20.09
N PHE A 299 -2.82 -3.53 19.13
CA PHE A 299 -4.07 -3.18 18.46
C PHE A 299 -5.31 -3.63 19.24
N LEU A 300 -5.17 -4.55 20.21
CA LEU A 300 -6.32 -5.13 20.91
C LEU A 300 -7.28 -4.10 21.54
N PRO A 301 -6.82 -2.99 22.16
CA PRO A 301 -7.71 -1.96 22.70
C PRO A 301 -8.66 -1.32 21.67
N TYR A 302 -8.33 -1.42 20.38
CA TYR A 302 -9.10 -0.84 19.27
C TYR A 302 -9.92 -1.87 18.51
N THR A 303 -10.16 -3.04 19.11
CA THR A 303 -10.81 -4.17 18.44
C THR A 303 -12.02 -4.71 19.20
N SER A 304 -13.06 -5.08 18.46
CA SER A 304 -14.22 -5.80 18.97
C SER A 304 -14.22 -7.25 18.52
N GLU A 305 -14.98 -8.09 19.21
CA GLU A 305 -15.29 -9.43 18.71
C GLU A 305 -16.05 -9.35 17.38
N MET A 306 -15.88 -10.40 16.56
CA MET A 306 -16.52 -10.54 15.25
C MET A 306 -17.90 -11.18 15.38
#